data_AF-A0A661P443-F1
#
_entry.id   AF-A0A661P443-F1
#
_cell.length_a   1.000
_cell.length_b   1.000
_cell.length_c   1.000
_cell.angle_alpha   90.00
_cell.angle_beta   90.00
_cell.angle_gamma   90.00
#
_symmetry.space_group_name_H-M   'P 1'
#
loop_
_entity.id
_entity.type
_entity.pdbx_description
1 polymer ?
#
loop_
_entity_poly.entity_id
_entity_poly.type
_entity_poly.pdbx_seq_one_letter_code
_entity_poly.pdbx_strand_id
1 'polypeptide(L)'
;MKRAWSEAVCFATAALALMGASGCTAPLEAEVDAQASDHTELPTMAASYGLSIHSTVVTHNEEEGTQATLETHLFSLVQATQTGAEVALTLQPCRVLLPPAGGHQGTVDDSTMQLAKPSSASAWLVSAEAGYQLHSDAFQVLLGVENVAPDEPLPTEGDDERVIDIDDDDAPGFSVHFSIMRVYSGLRAFQSLSGQPMGNGQFAGTVDLDVDHVIYGDSNWLVDAKGLAEEAASGTMVLSEDHSFVLSPLDAGEAASCTDVLAVQ
;
A
#
# COMPACT_ATOMS: atom_id res chain seq x y z
N MET A 1 -4.10 31.18 -1.14
CA MET A 1 -5.00 30.06 -0.81
C MET A 1 -5.21 29.13 -1.98
N LYS A 2 -5.59 29.58 -3.19
CA LYS A 2 -5.74 28.67 -4.36
C LYS A 2 -4.47 27.87 -4.74
N ARG A 3 -3.27 28.47 -4.71
CA ARG A 3 -2.00 27.78 -5.04
C ARG A 3 -1.62 26.65 -4.07
N ALA A 4 -1.64 26.93 -2.76
CA ALA A 4 -1.33 25.90 -1.75
C ALA A 4 -2.33 24.71 -1.75
N TRP A 5 -3.53 24.92 -2.32
CA TRP A 5 -4.57 23.89 -2.44
C TRP A 5 -4.49 23.11 -3.76
N SER A 6 -4.07 23.74 -4.86
CA SER A 6 -3.76 22.99 -6.10
C SER A 6 -2.54 22.10 -5.90
N GLU A 7 -1.49 22.62 -5.24
CA GLU A 7 -0.31 21.84 -4.85
C GLU A 7 -0.71 20.62 -4.00
N ALA A 8 -1.65 20.80 -3.06
CA ALA A 8 -2.17 19.74 -2.20
C ALA A 8 -2.75 18.55 -2.98
N VAL A 9 -3.80 18.84 -3.74
CA VAL A 9 -4.58 17.81 -4.42
C VAL A 9 -3.69 17.14 -5.47
N CYS A 10 -2.86 17.91 -6.17
CA CYS A 10 -1.84 17.40 -7.08
C CYS A 10 -0.89 16.42 -6.39
N PHE A 11 -0.32 16.73 -5.22
CA PHE A 11 0.65 15.85 -4.56
C PHE A 11 0.03 14.56 -4.00
N ALA A 12 -1.18 14.59 -3.44
CA ALA A 12 -1.80 13.35 -2.92
C ALA A 12 -2.37 12.45 -4.02
N THR A 13 -2.90 13.01 -5.11
CA THR A 13 -3.36 12.20 -6.24
C THR A 13 -2.20 11.76 -7.13
N ALA A 14 -1.17 12.59 -7.32
CA ALA A 14 0.06 12.17 -7.98
C ALA A 14 0.84 11.14 -7.14
N ALA A 15 0.82 11.22 -5.80
CA ALA A 15 1.37 10.16 -4.94
C ALA A 15 0.73 8.80 -5.21
N LEU A 16 -0.59 8.77 -5.45
CA LEU A 16 -1.30 7.56 -5.85
C LEU A 16 -1.10 7.20 -7.34
N ALA A 17 -0.86 8.19 -8.22
CA ALA A 17 -0.70 8.00 -9.66
C ALA A 17 0.68 7.50 -10.08
N LEU A 18 1.71 7.91 -9.34
CA LEU A 18 3.10 7.80 -9.76
C LEU A 18 3.76 6.50 -9.29
N MET A 19 3.07 5.67 -8.49
CA MET A 19 3.56 4.37 -8.02
C MET A 19 3.51 3.25 -9.09
N GLY A 20 3.24 3.58 -10.36
CA GLY A 20 3.05 2.60 -11.45
C GLY A 20 4.23 2.47 -12.43
N ALA A 21 5.43 2.95 -12.07
CA ALA A 21 6.58 2.97 -12.98
C ALA A 21 7.82 2.30 -12.38
N SER A 22 7.75 1.00 -12.11
CA SER A 22 8.87 0.20 -11.62
C SER A 22 10.03 0.15 -12.63
N GLY A 23 11.03 0.99 -12.44
CA GLY A 23 12.36 0.88 -13.04
C GLY A 23 13.29 0.13 -12.09
N CYS A 24 13.93 -0.95 -12.58
CA CYS A 24 14.88 -1.78 -11.82
C CYS A 24 15.85 -0.96 -10.96
N THR A 25 15.59 -0.89 -9.65
CA THR A 25 16.50 -0.31 -8.66
C THR A 25 17.53 -1.35 -8.27
N ALA A 26 18.81 -0.98 -8.32
CA ALA A 26 19.90 -1.81 -7.82
C ALA A 26 19.85 -1.83 -6.28
N PRO A 27 20.07 -3.00 -5.62
CA PRO A 27 19.98 -3.10 -4.18
C PRO A 27 21.06 -2.25 -3.49
N LEU A 28 20.63 -1.41 -2.53
CA LEU A 28 21.51 -0.73 -1.58
C LEU A 28 22.03 -1.75 -0.56
N GLU A 29 23.34 -2.00 -0.59
CA GLU A 29 24.03 -2.85 0.39
C GLU A 29 24.11 -2.12 1.74
N ALA A 30 23.18 -2.41 2.65
CA ALA A 30 23.32 -2.07 4.06
C ALA A 30 24.22 -3.12 4.74
N GLU A 31 25.36 -2.68 5.30
CA GLU A 31 26.21 -3.51 6.17
C GLU A 31 25.48 -3.78 7.50
N VAL A 32 24.66 -4.82 7.52
CA VAL A 32 24.10 -5.40 8.75
C VAL A 32 25.16 -6.34 9.32
N ASP A 33 25.60 -6.05 10.54
CA ASP A 33 26.57 -6.86 11.30
C ASP A 33 25.92 -8.21 11.68
N ALA A 34 25.88 -9.12 10.69
CA ALA A 34 25.20 -10.40 10.77
C ALA A 34 26.06 -11.39 11.55
N GLN A 35 25.75 -11.57 12.84
CA GLN A 35 26.12 -12.80 13.53
C GLN A 35 25.36 -13.95 12.86
N ALA A 36 26.06 -14.69 11.98
CA ALA A 36 25.56 -15.90 11.36
C ALA A 36 25.31 -16.96 12.45
N SER A 37 24.10 -16.97 12.98
CA SER A 37 23.60 -18.09 13.75
C SER A 37 23.25 -19.22 12.77
N ASP A 38 23.84 -20.39 13.02
CA ASP A 38 23.71 -21.62 12.23
C ASP A 38 22.28 -22.19 12.38
N HIS A 39 21.29 -21.49 11.84
CA HIS A 39 19.89 -21.88 11.84
C HIS A 39 19.60 -22.71 10.59
N THR A 40 19.94 -23.98 10.65
CA THR A 40 19.60 -24.96 9.60
C THR A 40 18.14 -25.40 9.66
N GLU A 41 17.45 -25.18 10.77
CA GLU A 41 16.02 -25.51 10.93
C GLU A 41 15.14 -24.45 10.26
N LEU A 42 14.16 -24.92 9.48
CA LEU A 42 13.17 -24.09 8.83
C LEU A 42 12.35 -23.31 9.88
N PRO A 43 12.29 -21.96 9.81
CA PRO A 43 11.54 -21.19 10.79
C PRO A 43 10.04 -21.52 10.71
N THR A 44 9.43 -21.66 11.88
CA THR A 44 7.97 -21.78 12.01
C THR A 44 7.38 -20.37 12.09
N MET A 45 6.48 -20.05 11.17
CA MET A 45 5.74 -18.79 11.16
C MET A 45 4.62 -18.81 12.21
N ALA A 46 4.31 -17.65 12.76
CA ALA A 46 3.11 -17.47 13.58
C ALA A 46 1.85 -17.61 12.72
N ALA A 47 0.70 -17.92 13.35
CA ALA A 47 -0.57 -17.99 12.63
C ALA A 47 -1.03 -16.63 12.11
N SER A 48 -0.65 -15.53 12.76
CA SER A 48 -1.10 -14.19 12.43
C SER A 48 -0.02 -13.14 12.65
N TYR A 49 -0.02 -12.14 11.78
CA TYR A 49 0.94 -11.04 11.74
C TYR A 49 0.24 -9.69 11.52
N GLY A 50 0.80 -8.63 12.10
CA GLY A 50 0.60 -7.27 11.63
C GLY A 50 1.64 -6.94 10.57
N LEU A 51 1.20 -6.60 9.37
CA LEU A 51 2.02 -6.09 8.28
C LEU A 51 2.01 -4.57 8.31
N SER A 52 3.19 -3.96 8.40
CA SER A 52 3.40 -2.54 8.16
C SER A 52 4.24 -2.38 6.90
N ILE A 53 3.70 -1.71 5.89
CA ILE A 53 4.42 -1.30 4.68
C ILE A 53 4.69 0.20 4.80
N HIS A 54 5.94 0.58 4.60
CA HIS A 54 6.38 1.96 4.50
C HIS A 54 6.89 2.22 3.08
N SER A 55 6.26 3.18 2.42
CA SER A 55 6.57 3.55 1.04
C SER A 55 7.02 5.01 0.99
N THR A 56 8.20 5.25 0.45
CA THR A 56 8.75 6.58 0.20
C THR A 56 8.92 6.78 -1.29
N VAL A 57 8.25 7.79 -1.85
CA VAL A 57 8.39 8.19 -3.26
C VAL A 57 8.95 9.60 -3.31
N VAL A 58 10.03 9.79 -4.05
CA VAL A 58 10.60 11.12 -4.29
C VAL A 58 10.20 11.56 -5.69
N THR A 59 9.56 12.72 -5.79
CA THR A 59 9.08 13.27 -7.05
C THR A 59 9.73 14.60 -7.36
N HIS A 60 9.73 14.97 -8.64
CA HIS A 60 10.15 16.27 -9.14
C HIS A 60 9.07 16.88 -10.02
N ASN A 61 8.64 18.09 -9.69
CA ASN A 61 7.79 18.88 -10.55
C ASN A 61 8.66 19.70 -11.51
N GLU A 62 8.57 19.40 -12.80
CA GLU A 62 9.42 20.03 -13.82
C GLU A 62 9.13 21.52 -14.02
N GLU A 63 7.86 21.93 -13.92
CA GLU A 63 7.45 23.31 -14.14
C GLU A 63 7.94 24.23 -13.01
N GLU A 64 7.81 23.77 -11.77
CA GLU A 64 8.20 24.53 -10.58
C GLU A 64 9.67 24.36 -10.21
N GLY A 65 10.33 23.31 -10.73
CA GLY A 65 11.68 22.93 -10.34
C GLY A 65 11.78 22.47 -8.88
N THR A 66 10.67 21.98 -8.30
CA THR A 66 10.57 21.57 -6.90
C THR A 66 10.68 20.05 -6.77
N GLN A 67 11.07 19.58 -5.59
CA GLN A 67 11.05 18.16 -5.24
C GLN A 67 10.18 17.96 -4.01
N ALA A 68 9.52 16.81 -3.94
CA ALA A 68 8.74 16.40 -2.78
C ALA A 68 9.06 14.96 -2.41
N THR A 69 8.98 14.66 -1.12
CA THR A 69 9.05 13.29 -0.59
C THR A 69 7.68 12.94 -0.06
N LEU A 70 7.14 11.82 -0.55
CA LEU A 70 5.80 11.34 -0.30
C LEU A 70 5.92 10.04 0.50
N GLU A 71 5.53 10.10 1.77
CA GLU A 71 5.56 8.95 2.68
C GLU A 71 4.15 8.39 2.85
N THR A 72 3.99 7.09 2.61
CA THR A 72 2.74 6.35 2.81
C THR A 72 2.99 5.19 3.76
N HIS A 73 2.07 5.00 4.71
CA HIS A 73 2.07 3.83 5.59
C HIS A 73 0.80 3.03 5.39
N LEU A 74 0.96 1.73 5.14
CA LEU A 74 -0.15 0.78 5.05
C LEU A 74 -0.02 -0.26 6.15
N PHE A 75 -1.10 -0.44 6.90
CA PHE A 75 -1.20 -1.45 7.96
C PHE A 75 -2.24 -2.50 7.57
N SER A 76 -1.87 -3.77 7.67
CA SER A 76 -2.73 -4.89 7.32
C SER A 76 -2.61 -6.04 8.32
N LEU A 77 -3.70 -6.79 8.49
CA LEU A 77 -3.68 -8.08 9.17
C LEU A 77 -3.31 -9.16 8.15
N VAL A 78 -2.35 -10.03 8.51
CA VAL A 78 -1.93 -11.16 7.67
C VAL A 78 -2.14 -12.45 8.45
N GLN A 79 -2.94 -13.35 7.88
CA GLN A 79 -3.11 -14.72 8.36
C GLN A 79 -2.19 -15.65 7.57
N ALA A 80 -1.42 -16.48 8.25
CA ALA A 80 -0.43 -17.36 7.65
C ALA A 80 -0.70 -18.82 8.00
N THR A 81 -0.73 -19.68 7.00
CA THR A 81 -0.79 -21.14 7.16
C THR A 81 0.43 -21.77 6.50
N GLN A 82 1.28 -22.45 7.27
CA GLN A 82 2.53 -23.01 6.78
C GLN A 82 2.49 -24.54 6.68
N THR A 83 2.97 -25.08 5.56
CA THR A 83 3.21 -26.53 5.36
C THR A 83 4.62 -26.73 4.83
N GLY A 84 5.56 -27.04 5.73
CA GLY A 84 6.97 -27.05 5.35
C GLY A 84 7.43 -25.66 4.92
N ALA A 85 8.10 -25.55 3.77
CA ALA A 85 8.59 -24.27 3.26
C ALA A 85 7.51 -23.44 2.55
N GLU A 86 6.36 -24.04 2.25
CA GLU A 86 5.23 -23.37 1.60
C GLU A 86 4.35 -22.68 2.64
N VAL A 87 3.88 -21.48 2.32
CA VAL A 87 3.08 -20.63 3.18
C VAL A 87 1.91 -20.07 2.37
N ALA A 88 0.69 -20.18 2.87
CA ALA A 88 -0.45 -19.46 2.34
C ALA A 88 -0.67 -18.21 3.19
N LEU A 89 -0.69 -17.03 2.55
CA LEU A 89 -0.92 -15.75 3.20
C LEU A 89 -2.27 -15.20 2.79
N THR A 90 -3.02 -14.66 3.75
CA THR A 90 -4.26 -13.89 3.50
C THR A 90 -4.16 -12.55 4.19
N LEU A 91 -4.30 -11.48 3.42
CA LEU A 91 -4.11 -10.09 3.80
C LEU A 91 -5.46 -9.38 3.87
N GLN A 92 -5.70 -8.67 4.98
CA GLN A 92 -6.82 -7.75 5.17
C GLN A 92 -6.27 -6.35 5.46
N PRO A 93 -6.53 -5.35 4.59
CA PRO A 93 -6.16 -3.97 4.87
C PRO A 93 -6.87 -3.45 6.13
N CYS A 94 -6.15 -2.71 6.97
CA CYS A 94 -6.68 -2.18 8.22
C CYS A 94 -6.70 -0.65 8.25
N ARG A 95 -5.61 -0.01 7.78
CA ARG A 95 -5.46 1.44 7.77
C ARG A 95 -4.43 1.86 6.73
N VAL A 96 -4.65 3.02 6.10
CA VAL A 96 -3.67 3.69 5.26
C VAL A 96 -3.48 5.15 5.73
N LEU A 97 -2.22 5.58 5.79
CA LEU A 97 -1.84 6.97 6.02
C LEU A 97 -1.19 7.48 4.73
N LEU A 98 -1.87 8.38 4.04
CA LEU A 98 -1.42 8.96 2.77
C LEU A 98 -0.44 10.11 3.01
N PRO A 99 0.41 10.52 2.05
CA PRO A 99 1.24 11.70 2.26
C PRO A 99 0.38 12.95 2.48
N PRO A 100 0.87 13.92 3.27
CA PRO A 100 0.17 15.18 3.46
C PRO A 100 0.14 15.98 2.15
N ALA A 101 -1.05 16.50 1.85
CA ALA A 101 -1.34 17.32 0.69
C ALA A 101 -1.77 18.71 1.16
N GLY A 102 -0.99 19.75 0.83
CA GLY A 102 -1.35 21.14 1.16
C GLY A 102 -1.45 21.42 2.65
N GLY A 103 -0.69 20.67 3.45
CA GLY A 103 -0.75 20.70 4.90
C GLY A 103 -1.91 19.90 5.51
N HIS A 104 -2.64 19.13 4.71
CA HIS A 104 -3.70 18.23 5.17
C HIS A 104 -3.32 16.78 4.91
N GLN A 105 -3.32 15.98 5.97
CA GLN A 105 -3.14 14.54 5.90
C GLN A 105 -4.38 13.91 5.24
N GLY A 106 -4.21 13.23 4.11
CA GLY A 106 -5.26 12.43 3.51
C GLY A 106 -5.52 11.18 4.33
N THR A 107 -6.79 10.86 4.59
CA THR A 107 -7.18 9.67 5.35
C THR A 107 -8.31 8.92 4.67
N VAL A 108 -8.25 7.60 4.69
CA VAL A 108 -9.40 6.72 4.42
C VAL A 108 -9.88 6.21 5.77
N ASP A 109 -11.20 6.20 6.00
CA ASP A 109 -11.75 5.72 7.26
C ASP A 109 -11.39 4.23 7.47
N ASP A 110 -10.95 3.88 8.68
CA ASP A 110 -10.53 2.51 8.99
C ASP A 110 -11.66 1.48 8.72
N SER A 111 -12.92 1.88 8.92
CA SER A 111 -14.08 1.04 8.61
C SER A 111 -14.17 0.74 7.11
N THR A 112 -13.92 1.73 6.27
CA THR A 112 -13.92 1.57 4.81
C THR A 112 -12.79 0.64 4.36
N MET A 113 -11.59 0.81 4.92
CA MET A 113 -10.46 -0.10 4.64
C MET A 113 -10.77 -1.55 5.01
N GLN A 114 -11.47 -1.76 6.12
CA GLN A 114 -11.85 -3.09 6.61
C GLN A 114 -12.99 -3.74 5.81
N LEU A 115 -13.67 -3.00 4.93
CA LEU A 115 -14.66 -3.55 4.00
C LEU A 115 -14.01 -4.12 2.73
N ALA A 116 -12.74 -3.82 2.47
CA ALA A 116 -12.00 -4.41 1.36
C ALA A 116 -11.98 -5.93 1.49
N LYS A 117 -12.21 -6.64 0.38
CA LYS A 117 -12.16 -8.10 0.36
C LYS A 117 -10.73 -8.57 0.70
N PRO A 118 -10.56 -9.58 1.58
CA PRO A 118 -9.24 -10.14 1.84
C PRO A 118 -8.58 -10.64 0.56
N SER A 119 -7.27 -10.45 0.46
CA SER A 119 -6.46 -10.91 -0.67
C SER A 119 -5.57 -12.08 -0.24
N SER A 120 -5.49 -13.13 -1.04
CA SER A 120 -4.65 -14.30 -0.73
C SER A 120 -3.54 -14.46 -1.75
N ALA A 121 -2.35 -14.85 -1.27
CA ALA A 121 -1.19 -15.15 -2.10
C ALA A 121 -0.43 -16.36 -1.55
N SER A 122 0.24 -17.09 -2.44
CA SER A 122 1.21 -18.10 -2.03
C SER A 122 2.51 -17.43 -1.62
N ALA A 123 3.23 -18.04 -0.70
CA ALA A 123 4.52 -17.60 -0.22
C ALA A 123 5.40 -18.82 0.09
N TRP A 124 6.70 -18.59 0.17
CA TRP A 124 7.64 -19.67 0.45
C TRP A 124 8.91 -19.15 1.13
N LEU A 125 9.53 -20.03 1.93
CA LEU A 125 10.79 -19.79 2.61
C LEU A 125 11.93 -20.47 1.84
N VAL A 126 12.92 -19.68 1.41
CA VAL A 126 14.12 -20.15 0.70
C VAL A 126 15.33 -20.06 1.63
N SER A 127 16.17 -21.09 1.67
CA SER A 127 17.45 -20.98 2.40
C SER A 127 18.41 -20.03 1.67
N ALA A 128 19.03 -19.13 2.43
CA ALA A 128 20.00 -18.14 2.00
C ALA A 128 21.22 -18.16 2.93
N GLU A 129 22.31 -17.48 2.57
CA GLU A 129 23.55 -17.49 3.37
C GLU A 129 23.33 -17.00 4.82
N ALA A 130 22.42 -16.04 5.00
CA ALA A 130 22.06 -15.46 6.31
C ALA A 130 20.87 -16.18 7.00
N GLY A 131 20.45 -17.36 6.53
CA GLY A 131 19.36 -18.13 7.10
C GLY A 131 18.27 -18.45 6.08
N TYR A 132 17.07 -17.89 6.26
CA TYR A 132 15.94 -18.08 5.36
C TYR A 132 15.46 -16.73 4.81
N GLN A 133 14.81 -16.73 3.66
CA GLN A 133 14.18 -15.57 3.05
C GLN A 133 12.74 -15.92 2.68
N LEU A 134 11.79 -15.09 3.12
CA LEU A 134 10.40 -15.13 2.72
C LEU A 134 10.25 -14.48 1.35
N HIS A 135 9.57 -15.16 0.45
CA HIS A 135 9.08 -14.63 -0.83
C HIS A 135 7.58 -14.87 -0.92
N SER A 136 6.87 -14.03 -1.65
CA SER A 136 5.44 -14.21 -1.94
C SER A 136 5.11 -13.88 -3.39
N ASP A 137 4.06 -14.52 -3.89
CA ASP A 137 3.35 -14.04 -5.06
C ASP A 137 2.69 -12.69 -4.75
N ALA A 138 2.30 -11.96 -5.80
CA ALA A 138 1.62 -10.68 -5.62
C ALA A 138 0.22 -10.87 -5.01
N PHE A 139 -0.06 -10.13 -3.93
CA PHE A 139 -1.43 -9.88 -3.48
C PHE A 139 -2.06 -8.85 -4.41
N GLN A 140 -3.35 -9.01 -4.70
CA GLN A 140 -4.15 -7.98 -5.37
C GLN A 140 -5.14 -7.40 -4.36
N VAL A 141 -4.97 -6.13 -4.02
CA VAL A 141 -5.91 -5.38 -3.16
C VAL A 141 -6.75 -4.48 -4.05
N LEU A 142 -8.07 -4.57 -3.91
CA LEU A 142 -9.03 -3.72 -4.61
C LEU A 142 -9.82 -2.90 -3.58
N LEU A 143 -9.97 -1.60 -3.83
CA LEU A 143 -10.74 -0.68 -2.98
C LEU A 143 -11.61 0.22 -3.85
N GLY A 144 -12.91 0.33 -3.54
CA GLY A 144 -13.89 1.07 -4.36
C GLY A 144 -14.19 0.44 -5.73
N VAL A 145 -13.61 -0.72 -6.03
CA VAL A 145 -13.85 -1.48 -7.26
C VAL A 145 -13.89 -2.98 -6.96
N GLU A 146 -14.56 -3.75 -7.81
CA GLU A 146 -14.58 -5.21 -7.74
C GLU A 146 -14.58 -5.89 -9.11
N ASN A 147 -14.31 -7.20 -9.11
CA ASN A 147 -14.30 -8.03 -10.32
C ASN A 147 -13.37 -7.49 -11.41
N VAL A 148 -12.27 -6.83 -11.02
CA VAL A 148 -11.23 -6.32 -11.92
C VAL A 148 -10.09 -7.36 -12.01
N ALA A 149 -9.94 -8.00 -13.17
CA ALA A 149 -8.85 -8.90 -13.49
C ALA A 149 -7.48 -8.20 -13.38
N PRO A 150 -6.38 -8.93 -13.13
CA PRO A 150 -5.08 -8.30 -12.94
C PRO A 150 -4.57 -7.50 -14.16
N ASP A 151 -4.88 -7.93 -15.37
CA ASP A 151 -4.39 -7.37 -16.63
C ASP A 151 -5.36 -6.39 -17.31
N GLU A 152 -6.56 -6.20 -16.76
CA GLU A 152 -7.52 -5.24 -17.30
C GLU A 152 -7.35 -3.85 -16.66
N PRO A 153 -7.65 -2.74 -17.38
CA PRO A 153 -7.65 -1.42 -16.78
C PRO A 153 -8.79 -1.26 -15.77
N LEU A 154 -8.59 -0.40 -14.77
CA LEU A 154 -9.65 0.03 -13.87
C LEU A 154 -10.79 0.73 -14.64
N PRO A 155 -12.05 0.58 -14.19
CA PRO A 155 -13.17 1.34 -14.77
C PRO A 155 -12.94 2.85 -14.61
N THR A 156 -13.20 3.61 -15.67
CA THR A 156 -12.96 5.07 -15.73
C THR A 156 -14.19 5.91 -15.40
N GLU A 157 -15.37 5.30 -15.45
CA GLU A 157 -16.66 5.95 -15.21
C GLU A 157 -17.22 5.48 -13.85
N GLY A 158 -17.73 6.41 -13.05
CA GLY A 158 -18.26 6.10 -11.72
C GLY A 158 -19.58 5.33 -11.72
N ASP A 159 -20.26 5.22 -12.87
CA ASP A 159 -21.50 4.44 -13.03
C ASP A 159 -21.28 3.03 -13.61
N ASP A 160 -20.02 2.61 -13.81
CA ASP A 160 -19.67 1.23 -14.18
C ASP A 160 -20.04 0.27 -13.05
N GLU A 161 -20.64 -0.89 -13.39
CA GLU A 161 -21.12 -1.87 -12.40
C GLU A 161 -20.02 -2.46 -11.50
N ARG A 162 -18.75 -2.34 -11.92
CA ARG A 162 -17.58 -2.76 -11.14
C ARG A 162 -17.15 -1.72 -10.11
N VAL A 163 -17.65 -0.49 -10.20
CA VAL A 163 -17.42 0.56 -9.20
C VAL A 163 -18.44 0.39 -8.09
N ILE A 164 -17.95 0.21 -6.87
CA ILE A 164 -18.80 -0.01 -5.70
C ILE A 164 -18.63 1.15 -4.74
N ASP A 165 -19.74 1.69 -4.25
CA ASP A 165 -19.77 2.55 -3.07
C ASP A 165 -19.50 1.66 -1.85
N ILE A 166 -18.23 1.58 -1.44
CA ILE A 166 -17.81 0.67 -0.39
C ILE A 166 -18.10 1.22 1.01
N ASP A 167 -18.28 2.54 1.14
CA ASP A 167 -18.53 3.24 2.41
C ASP A 167 -19.98 3.73 2.61
N ASP A 168 -20.88 3.43 1.67
CA ASP A 168 -22.33 3.71 1.73
C ASP A 168 -22.61 5.22 1.90
N ASP A 169 -21.87 6.05 1.15
CA ASP A 169 -21.99 7.51 1.18
C ASP A 169 -22.67 8.14 -0.05
N ASP A 170 -23.28 7.30 -0.90
CA ASP A 170 -23.94 7.60 -2.16
C ASP A 170 -22.96 8.11 -3.25
N ALA A 171 -21.65 7.96 -3.07
CA ALA A 171 -20.63 8.32 -4.06
C ALA A 171 -19.92 7.06 -4.61
N PRO A 172 -19.42 7.12 -5.86
CA PRO A 172 -18.76 5.97 -6.48
C PRO A 172 -17.37 5.70 -5.90
N GLY A 173 -17.08 4.45 -5.53
CA GLY A 173 -15.77 4.03 -5.09
C GLY A 173 -15.60 4.11 -3.57
N PHE A 174 -14.43 4.54 -3.11
CA PHE A 174 -14.16 4.84 -1.70
C PHE A 174 -13.81 6.31 -1.51
N SER A 175 -14.12 6.86 -0.33
CA SER A 175 -13.77 8.24 0.01
C SER A 175 -12.37 8.39 0.62
N VAL A 176 -11.59 9.31 0.05
CA VAL A 176 -10.40 9.87 0.67
C VAL A 176 -10.72 11.26 1.23
N HIS A 177 -10.52 11.44 2.53
CA HIS A 177 -10.85 12.66 3.25
C HIS A 177 -9.65 13.61 3.30
N PHE A 178 -9.85 14.83 2.81
CA PHE A 178 -8.91 15.95 2.89
C PHE A 178 -9.57 17.15 3.57
N SER A 179 -9.56 17.21 4.90
CA SER A 179 -10.04 18.34 5.72
C SER A 179 -11.52 18.74 5.46
N ILE A 180 -11.80 19.45 4.36
CA ILE A 180 -13.14 19.93 3.94
C ILE A 180 -13.67 19.25 2.66
N MET A 181 -12.89 18.36 2.05
CA MET A 181 -13.20 17.73 0.77
C MET A 181 -13.07 16.22 0.88
N ARG A 182 -13.89 15.49 0.10
CA ARG A 182 -13.70 14.08 -0.18
C ARG A 182 -13.37 13.92 -1.66
N VAL A 183 -12.46 13.00 -1.95
CA VAL A 183 -12.19 12.52 -3.30
C VAL A 183 -12.70 11.09 -3.37
N TYR A 184 -13.47 10.79 -4.40
CA TYR A 184 -14.08 9.47 -4.61
C TYR A 184 -13.27 8.73 -5.66
N SER A 185 -12.74 7.56 -5.31
CA SER A 185 -11.75 6.87 -6.13
C SER A 185 -11.95 5.36 -6.17
N GLY A 186 -11.40 4.72 -7.19
CA GLY A 186 -11.16 3.29 -7.27
C GLY A 186 -9.66 3.03 -7.24
N LEU A 187 -9.23 1.95 -6.59
CA LEU A 187 -7.82 1.60 -6.44
C LEU A 187 -7.60 0.10 -6.62
N ARG A 188 -6.49 -0.23 -7.28
CA ARG A 188 -5.89 -1.56 -7.31
C ARG A 188 -4.42 -1.45 -6.92
N ALA A 189 -3.99 -2.27 -5.97
CA ALA A 189 -2.58 -2.41 -5.64
C ALA A 189 -2.14 -3.86 -5.81
N PHE A 190 -1.00 -4.06 -6.46
CA PHE A 190 -0.25 -5.31 -6.44
C PHE A 190 0.92 -5.16 -5.50
N GLN A 191 1.09 -6.13 -4.60
CA GLN A 191 2.22 -6.12 -3.69
C GLN A 191 2.82 -7.50 -3.55
N SER A 192 4.14 -7.64 -3.68
CA SER A 192 4.86 -8.87 -3.34
C SER A 192 5.92 -8.59 -2.28
N LEU A 193 6.07 -9.51 -1.34
CA LEU A 193 6.98 -9.37 -0.20
C LEU A 193 8.24 -10.21 -0.42
N SER A 194 9.40 -9.63 -0.14
CA SER A 194 10.70 -10.32 -0.08
C SER A 194 11.48 -9.85 1.15
N GLY A 195 11.71 -10.74 2.12
CA GLY A 195 12.36 -10.33 3.37
C GLY A 195 12.96 -11.47 4.19
N GLN A 196 13.73 -11.10 5.21
CA GLN A 196 14.45 -12.04 6.07
C GLN A 196 13.79 -12.12 7.45
N PRO A 197 13.87 -13.28 8.14
CA PRO A 197 13.46 -13.39 9.52
C PRO A 197 14.36 -12.50 10.38
N MET A 198 13.71 -11.77 11.27
CA MET A 198 14.32 -10.96 12.30
C MET A 198 14.19 -11.71 13.64
N GLY A 199 14.72 -11.12 14.71
CA GLY A 199 14.49 -11.63 16.06
C GLY A 199 12.99 -11.72 16.39
N ASN A 200 12.62 -12.59 17.34
CA ASN A 200 11.25 -12.74 17.85
C ASN A 200 10.19 -13.16 16.80
N GLY A 201 10.60 -13.80 15.70
CA GLY A 201 9.67 -14.30 14.68
C GLY A 201 9.12 -13.22 13.74
N GLN A 202 9.67 -12.01 13.79
CA GLN A 202 9.40 -10.95 12.83
C GLN A 202 10.01 -11.27 11.46
N PHE A 203 9.52 -10.64 10.39
CA PHE A 203 10.20 -10.57 9.11
C PHE A 203 10.29 -9.12 8.65
N ALA A 204 11.38 -8.75 7.99
CA ALA A 204 11.54 -7.43 7.40
C ALA A 204 12.22 -7.52 6.04
N GLY A 205 11.89 -6.60 5.14
CA GLY A 205 12.44 -6.60 3.79
C GLY A 205 11.82 -5.57 2.88
N THR A 206 11.81 -5.86 1.59
CA THR A 206 11.32 -4.98 0.53
C THR A 206 9.95 -5.43 0.03
N VAL A 207 9.18 -4.47 -0.46
CA VAL A 207 7.92 -4.72 -1.16
C VAL A 207 8.11 -4.32 -2.62
N ASP A 208 7.72 -5.18 -3.56
CA ASP A 208 7.45 -4.73 -4.92
C ASP A 208 6.00 -4.26 -4.94
N LEU A 209 5.77 -2.96 -5.15
CA LEU A 209 4.48 -2.31 -5.03
C LEU A 209 4.14 -1.62 -6.35
N ASP A 210 3.00 -1.98 -6.92
CA ASP A 210 2.43 -1.37 -8.11
C ASP A 210 1.00 -0.92 -7.79
N VAL A 211 0.66 0.33 -8.11
CA VAL A 211 -0.64 0.91 -7.76
C VAL A 211 -1.28 1.58 -8.97
N ASP A 212 -2.48 1.13 -9.29
CA ASP A 212 -3.40 1.78 -10.21
C ASP A 212 -4.51 2.47 -9.41
N HIS A 213 -4.92 3.66 -9.85
CA HIS A 213 -6.11 4.30 -9.29
C HIS A 213 -6.85 5.13 -10.35
N VAL A 214 -8.13 5.38 -10.08
CA VAL A 214 -9.00 6.24 -10.89
C VAL A 214 -9.78 7.13 -9.94
N ILE A 215 -9.90 8.42 -10.27
CA ILE A 215 -10.75 9.37 -9.56
C ILE A 215 -12.09 9.48 -10.30
N TYR A 216 -13.18 9.21 -9.60
CA TYR A 216 -14.54 9.31 -10.11
C TYR A 216 -15.15 10.69 -9.87
N GLY A 217 -14.71 11.39 -8.82
CA GLY A 217 -15.16 12.76 -8.54
C GLY A 217 -14.70 13.27 -7.19
N ASP A 218 -15.31 14.37 -6.75
CA ASP A 218 -15.05 14.97 -5.46
C ASP A 218 -16.30 15.67 -4.88
N SER A 219 -16.26 15.94 -3.58
CA SER A 219 -17.39 16.54 -2.85
C SER A 219 -17.51 18.06 -3.03
N ASN A 220 -16.60 18.72 -3.74
CA ASN A 220 -16.52 20.17 -3.82
C ASN A 220 -16.51 20.65 -5.27
N TRP A 221 -17.69 21.04 -5.77
CA TRP A 221 -17.90 21.54 -7.14
C TRP A 221 -16.97 22.67 -7.65
N LEU A 222 -16.22 23.35 -6.77
CA LEU A 222 -15.20 24.34 -7.14
C LEU A 222 -13.83 23.73 -7.47
N VAL A 223 -13.66 22.44 -7.23
CA VAL A 223 -12.45 21.66 -7.43
C VAL A 223 -12.77 20.60 -8.48
N ASP A 224 -11.77 20.32 -9.31
CA ASP A 224 -11.80 19.23 -10.27
C ASP A 224 -10.64 18.31 -9.88
N ALA A 225 -10.89 17.41 -8.91
CA ALA A 225 -9.83 16.57 -8.37
C ALA A 225 -9.18 15.70 -9.45
N LYS A 226 -9.98 15.23 -10.43
CA LYS A 226 -9.50 14.45 -11.58
C LYS A 226 -8.60 15.28 -12.48
N GLY A 227 -9.05 16.46 -12.90
CA GLY A 227 -8.25 17.35 -13.75
C GLY A 227 -6.94 17.77 -13.08
N LEU A 228 -6.96 18.04 -11.76
CA LEU A 228 -5.75 18.35 -11.00
C LEU A 228 -4.78 17.16 -10.93
N ALA A 229 -5.29 15.94 -10.74
CA ALA A 229 -4.47 14.73 -10.75
C ALA A 229 -3.81 14.49 -12.12
N GLU A 230 -4.56 14.68 -13.21
CA GLU A 230 -4.05 14.55 -14.58
C GLU A 230 -2.98 15.62 -14.89
N GLU A 231 -3.20 16.87 -14.49
CA GLU A 231 -2.23 17.95 -14.61
C GLU A 231 -0.94 17.63 -13.83
N ALA A 232 -1.08 17.19 -12.57
CA ALA A 232 0.04 16.80 -11.72
C ALA A 232 0.86 15.66 -12.33
N ALA A 233 0.19 14.61 -12.83
CA ALA A 233 0.84 13.47 -13.45
C ALA A 233 1.63 13.85 -14.71
N SER A 234 1.16 14.85 -15.47
CA SER A 234 1.85 15.31 -16.68
C SER A 234 3.11 16.15 -16.41
N GLY A 235 3.20 16.80 -15.25
CA GLY A 235 4.31 17.69 -14.87
C GLY A 235 5.23 17.14 -13.79
N THR A 236 4.98 15.91 -13.31
CA THR A 236 5.71 15.31 -12.20
C THR A 236 6.39 14.03 -12.65
N MET A 237 7.69 13.89 -12.34
CA MET A 237 8.45 12.67 -12.56
C MET A 237 8.83 12.02 -11.23
N VAL A 238 8.83 10.69 -11.19
CA VAL A 238 9.40 9.92 -10.08
C VAL A 238 10.91 9.89 -10.23
N LEU A 239 11.62 10.29 -9.17
CA LEU A 239 13.06 10.21 -9.08
C LEU A 239 13.53 8.91 -8.46
N SER A 240 12.84 8.45 -7.42
CA SER A 240 13.16 7.22 -6.70
C SER A 240 11.97 6.73 -5.90
N GLU A 241 11.93 5.42 -5.69
CA GLU A 241 10.92 4.73 -4.89
C GLU A 241 11.65 3.77 -3.95
N ASP A 242 11.21 3.73 -2.70
CA ASP A 242 11.67 2.77 -1.70
C ASP A 242 10.46 2.24 -0.93
N HIS A 243 10.27 0.93 -0.97
CA HIS A 243 9.16 0.26 -0.31
C HIS A 243 9.70 -0.85 0.58
N SER A 244 9.45 -0.72 1.87
CA SER A 244 9.88 -1.67 2.88
C SER A 244 8.70 -2.20 3.66
N PHE A 245 8.85 -3.38 4.25
CA PHE A 245 7.85 -3.93 5.16
C PHE A 245 8.45 -4.49 6.43
N VAL A 246 7.59 -4.58 7.43
CA VAL A 246 7.78 -5.38 8.64
C VAL A 246 6.53 -6.22 8.89
N LEU A 247 6.72 -7.53 9.03
CA LEU A 247 5.72 -8.46 9.55
C LEU A 247 6.04 -8.74 11.02
N SER A 248 5.13 -8.35 11.91
CA SER A 248 5.24 -8.58 13.35
C SER A 248 4.23 -9.62 13.83
N PRO A 249 4.65 -10.70 14.53
CA PRO A 249 3.72 -11.72 15.01
C PRO A 249 2.74 -11.10 16.02
N LEU A 250 1.49 -11.57 15.98
CA LEU A 250 0.44 -11.13 16.91
C LEU A 250 0.16 -12.22 17.95
N ASP A 251 0.09 -11.84 19.22
CA ASP A 251 -0.17 -12.76 20.34
C ASP A 251 -1.56 -13.39 20.32
N ALA A 252 -2.52 -12.75 19.64
CA ALA A 252 -3.91 -13.19 19.54
C ALA A 252 -4.10 -14.46 18.69
N GLY A 253 -3.09 -14.89 17.94
CA GLY A 253 -3.21 -15.99 16.99
C GLY A 253 -4.37 -15.79 16.01
N GLU A 254 -5.11 -16.85 15.68
CA GLU A 254 -6.22 -16.82 14.70
C GLU A 254 -7.36 -15.83 15.03
N ALA A 255 -7.46 -15.38 16.29
CA ALA A 255 -8.46 -14.39 16.71
C ALA A 255 -8.01 -12.94 16.51
N ALA A 256 -6.83 -12.72 15.90
CA ALA A 256 -6.30 -11.39 15.64
C ALA A 256 -7.23 -10.56 14.74
N SER A 257 -7.26 -9.26 15.03
CA SER A 257 -8.08 -8.26 14.36
C SER A 257 -7.24 -7.06 13.92
N CYS A 258 -7.83 -6.18 13.11
CA CYS A 258 -7.19 -4.92 12.76
C CYS A 258 -6.90 -4.03 13.98
N THR A 259 -7.66 -4.15 15.07
CA THR A 259 -7.34 -3.44 16.32
C THR A 259 -6.02 -3.91 16.92
N ASP A 260 -5.73 -5.21 16.85
CA ASP A 260 -4.47 -5.76 17.36
C ASP A 260 -3.28 -5.31 16.51
N VAL A 261 -3.45 -5.27 15.18
CA VAL A 261 -2.44 -4.73 14.25
C VAL A 261 -2.08 -3.29 14.62
N LEU A 262 -3.08 -2.44 14.88
CA LEU A 262 -2.87 -1.03 15.16
C LEU A 262 -2.34 -0.76 16.59
N ALA A 263 -2.42 -1.73 17.49
CA ALA A 263 -1.92 -1.60 18.86
C ALA A 263 -0.40 -1.86 18.97
N VAL A 264 0.21 -2.50 17.98
CA VAL A 264 1.63 -2.87 17.96
C VAL A 264 2.51 -1.97 17.08
N GLN A 265 1.91 -0.96 16.44
CA GLN A 265 2.61 0.07 15.64
C GLN A 265 2.86 1.32 16.48
#